data_AF-A0A7X4IYW0-F1
#
_entry.id   AF-A0A7X4IYW0-F1
#
_cell.length_a   1.000
_cell.length_b   1.000
_cell.length_c   1.000
_cell.angle_alpha   90.00
_cell.angle_beta   90.00
_cell.angle_gamma   90.00
#
_symmetry.space_group_name_H-M   'P 1'
#
loop_
_entity.id
_entity.type
_entity.pdbx_description
1 polymer ?
#
loop_
_entity_poly.entity_id
_entity_poly.type
_entity_poly.pdbx_seq_one_letter_code
_entity_poly.pdbx_strand_id
1 'polypeptide(L)'
;MTTPMAAGWHRAALTALALLAVAPWAAPLDAQEARRRWERMCQIRAEKFDLVLPKAMHDNDLDMWIVVMREGLLDPLWDALGRGYVGGWAYYVFTDRGERTERAALGVGGYKLEQCGVYDHFGGAESLADYVAERDPQRIGVNMAASIGGADGLSHTSYLHLREVLGARYADRLVSAERFVSDFRATRTASEIAAFAEAGEISREIAERAFSNEVITPGVTTLEDVAWWMLDQLLARGLDSSFDMPSVYLTGPTGIEAVSTDRII
;
A
#
# COMPACT_ATOMS: atom_id res chain seq x y z
N MET A 1 -49.94 54.03 70.23
CA MET A 1 -49.39 52.73 70.68
C MET A 1 -49.85 51.67 69.68
N THR A 2 -48.97 50.69 69.41
CA THR A 2 -49.13 49.47 68.59
C THR A 2 -49.18 49.64 67.05
N THR A 3 -48.02 49.40 66.41
CA THR A 3 -47.80 48.75 65.10
C THR A 3 -48.51 47.37 65.02
N PRO A 4 -48.61 46.61 63.90
CA PRO A 4 -47.78 46.56 62.66
C PRO A 4 -48.61 46.38 61.34
N MET A 5 -48.04 46.33 60.13
CA MET A 5 -47.58 45.10 59.44
C MET A 5 -46.90 45.49 58.11
N ALA A 6 -45.62 45.18 57.98
CA ALA A 6 -44.88 45.26 56.72
C ALA A 6 -45.09 43.96 55.93
N ALA A 7 -45.44 44.12 54.65
CA ALA A 7 -45.65 43.03 53.70
C ALA A 7 -44.32 42.33 53.35
N GLY A 8 -44.36 40.99 53.31
CA GLY A 8 -43.26 40.15 52.88
C GLY A 8 -42.95 40.34 51.40
N TRP A 9 -41.68 40.59 51.09
CA TRP A 9 -41.15 40.56 49.72
C TRP A 9 -40.43 39.23 49.53
N HIS A 10 -41.08 38.27 48.89
CA HIS A 10 -40.40 37.09 48.36
C HIS A 10 -39.59 37.51 47.13
N ARG A 11 -38.26 37.56 47.28
CA ARG A 11 -37.33 37.62 46.15
C ARG A 11 -37.35 36.26 45.43
N ALA A 12 -38.06 36.17 44.31
CA ALA A 12 -37.90 35.07 43.38
C ALA A 12 -36.59 35.31 42.60
N ALA A 13 -35.56 34.52 42.91
CA ALA A 13 -34.32 34.47 42.15
C ALA A 13 -34.58 33.68 40.85
N LEU A 14 -34.58 34.36 39.72
CA LEU A 14 -34.58 33.73 38.39
C LEU A 14 -33.15 33.28 38.08
N THR A 15 -32.85 32.02 38.36
CA THR A 15 -31.63 31.36 37.89
C THR A 15 -31.82 30.99 36.42
N ALA A 16 -31.32 31.83 35.50
CA ALA A 16 -31.27 31.50 34.09
C ALA A 16 -30.20 30.41 33.86
N LEU A 17 -30.65 29.17 33.66
CA LEU A 17 -29.78 28.07 33.25
C LEU A 17 -29.41 28.28 31.77
N ALA A 18 -28.22 28.80 31.51
CA ALA A 18 -27.66 28.82 30.16
C ALA A 18 -27.30 27.38 29.76
N LEU A 19 -28.16 26.76 28.94
CA LEU A 19 -27.85 25.52 28.23
C LEU A 19 -26.76 25.82 27.18
N LEU A 20 -25.50 25.63 27.56
CA LEU A 20 -24.40 25.48 26.61
C LEU A 20 -24.66 24.21 25.81
N ALA A 21 -25.20 24.37 24.60
CA ALA A 21 -25.24 23.31 23.61
C ALA A 21 -23.80 22.96 23.23
N VAL A 22 -23.25 21.92 23.85
CA VAL A 22 -22.02 21.28 23.40
C VAL A 22 -22.38 20.55 22.11
N ALA A 23 -22.22 21.24 20.97
CA ALA A 23 -22.21 20.56 19.69
C ALA A 23 -21.06 19.54 19.73
N PRO A 24 -21.30 18.24 19.46
CA PRO A 24 -20.20 17.32 19.33
C PRO A 24 -19.36 17.80 18.15
N TRP A 25 -18.11 18.18 18.40
CA TRP A 25 -17.10 18.20 17.36
C TRP A 25 -17.00 16.77 16.84
N ALA A 26 -17.81 16.42 15.84
CA ALA A 26 -17.48 15.34 14.95
C ALA A 26 -16.16 15.77 14.31
N ALA A 27 -15.05 15.15 14.73
CA ALA A 27 -13.82 15.27 13.99
C ALA A 27 -14.15 15.01 12.52
N PRO A 28 -13.72 15.87 11.58
CA PRO A 28 -14.02 15.65 10.18
C PRO A 28 -13.59 14.22 9.81
N LEU A 29 -14.40 13.52 9.04
CA LEU A 29 -14.09 12.18 8.53
C LEU A 29 -12.72 12.13 7.83
N ASP A 30 -12.17 13.29 7.42
CA ASP A 30 -10.82 13.47 6.89
C ASP A 30 -9.68 13.28 7.91
N ALA A 31 -9.95 13.38 9.21
CA ALA A 31 -8.93 13.26 10.27
C ALA A 31 -8.34 11.84 10.39
N GLN A 32 -8.77 10.87 9.58
CA GLN A 32 -8.31 9.47 9.60
C GLN A 32 -8.05 8.88 8.19
N GLU A 33 -7.93 9.69 7.15
CA GLU A 33 -7.75 9.16 5.79
C GLU A 33 -6.53 8.23 5.64
N ALA A 34 -5.40 8.62 6.23
CA ALA A 34 -4.20 7.78 6.26
C ALA A 34 -4.44 6.42 6.94
N ARG A 35 -5.29 6.39 7.98
CA ARG A 35 -5.69 5.16 8.66
C ARG A 35 -6.64 4.32 7.80
N ARG A 36 -7.66 4.93 7.19
CA ARG A 36 -8.57 4.23 6.27
C ARG A 36 -7.84 3.57 5.12
N ARG A 37 -6.90 4.28 4.48
CA ARG A 37 -6.07 3.73 3.41
C ARG A 37 -5.20 2.57 3.90
N TRP A 38 -4.63 2.70 5.10
CA TRP A 38 -3.86 1.60 5.72
C TRP A 38 -4.75 0.37 6.02
N GLU A 39 -5.93 0.54 6.63
CA GLU A 39 -6.88 -0.53 6.91
C GLU A 39 -7.35 -1.23 5.62
N ARG A 40 -7.65 -0.46 4.57
CA ARG A 40 -7.97 -1.00 3.23
C ARG A 40 -6.83 -1.85 2.68
N MET A 41 -5.59 -1.38 2.77
CA MET A 41 -4.43 -2.15 2.33
C MET A 41 -4.20 -3.41 3.18
N CYS A 42 -4.53 -3.38 4.48
CA CYS A 42 -4.53 -4.58 5.31
C CYS A 42 -5.57 -5.60 4.88
N GLN A 43 -6.79 -5.17 4.58
CA GLN A 43 -7.83 -6.05 4.05
C GLN A 43 -7.40 -6.69 2.72
N ILE A 44 -6.91 -5.89 1.77
CA ILE A 44 -6.38 -6.39 0.49
C ILE A 44 -5.30 -7.44 0.71
N ARG A 45 -4.36 -7.18 1.63
CA ARG A 45 -3.25 -8.09 1.92
C ARG A 45 -3.72 -9.37 2.58
N ALA A 46 -4.65 -9.30 3.52
CA ALA A 46 -5.25 -10.46 4.14
C ALA A 46 -5.89 -11.36 3.07
N GLU A 47 -6.75 -10.81 2.21
CA GLU A 47 -7.36 -11.56 1.12
C GLU A 47 -6.32 -12.15 0.16
N LYS A 48 -5.28 -11.39 -0.20
CA LYS A 48 -4.19 -11.86 -1.05
C LYS A 48 -3.47 -13.04 -0.44
N PHE A 49 -3.11 -12.95 0.84
CA PHE A 49 -2.38 -14.01 1.52
C PHE A 49 -3.26 -15.22 1.83
N ASP A 50 -4.56 -15.05 2.04
CA ASP A 50 -5.48 -16.13 2.36
C ASP A 50 -5.99 -16.87 1.12
N LEU A 51 -6.29 -16.15 0.03
CA LEU A 51 -6.98 -16.70 -1.14
C LEU A 51 -6.07 -16.93 -2.33
N VAL A 52 -5.05 -16.10 -2.52
CA VAL A 52 -4.21 -16.11 -3.72
C VAL A 52 -2.87 -16.81 -3.45
N LEU A 53 -2.20 -16.43 -2.37
CA LEU A 53 -0.86 -16.90 -2.06
C LEU A 53 -0.74 -18.44 -1.98
N PRO A 54 -1.63 -19.18 -1.28
CA PRO A 54 -1.49 -20.64 -1.18
C PRO A 54 -1.64 -21.31 -2.55
N LYS A 55 -2.62 -20.84 -3.34
CA LYS A 55 -2.84 -21.33 -4.70
C LYS A 55 -1.64 -21.03 -5.60
N ALA A 56 -1.10 -19.81 -5.55
CA ALA A 56 0.05 -19.43 -6.36
C ALA A 56 1.31 -20.24 -6.00
N MET A 57 1.55 -20.49 -4.72
CA MET A 57 2.67 -21.35 -4.26
C MET A 57 2.51 -22.78 -4.79
N HIS A 58 1.31 -23.35 -4.66
CA HIS A 58 0.99 -24.68 -5.17
C HIS A 58 1.17 -24.79 -6.69
N ASP A 59 0.60 -23.85 -7.46
CA ASP A 59 0.66 -23.84 -8.93
C ASP A 59 2.09 -23.66 -9.47
N ASN A 60 3.03 -23.21 -8.63
CA ASN A 60 4.44 -22.96 -8.97
C ASN A 60 5.42 -23.93 -8.30
N ASP A 61 4.92 -24.98 -7.62
CA ASP A 61 5.73 -25.96 -6.91
C ASP A 61 6.75 -25.31 -5.95
N LEU A 62 6.31 -24.35 -5.13
CA LEU A 62 7.15 -23.71 -4.11
C LEU A 62 6.74 -24.16 -2.71
N ASP A 63 7.68 -24.79 -1.99
CA ASP A 63 7.50 -25.12 -0.57
C ASP A 63 7.69 -23.87 0.31
N MET A 64 8.55 -22.97 -0.15
CA MET A 64 8.87 -21.73 0.56
C MET A 64 9.15 -20.60 -0.42
N TRP A 65 8.77 -19.39 -0.05
CA TRP A 65 9.16 -18.16 -0.72
C TRP A 65 9.81 -17.21 0.28
N ILE A 66 11.03 -16.74 -0.03
CA ILE A 66 11.80 -15.82 0.79
C ILE A 66 12.00 -14.53 0.01
N VAL A 67 11.53 -13.41 0.58
CA VAL A 67 11.79 -12.06 0.07
C VAL A 67 12.82 -11.40 0.96
N VAL A 68 13.99 -11.12 0.40
CA VAL A 68 15.10 -10.49 1.13
C VAL A 68 14.95 -8.98 1.08
N MET A 69 15.05 -8.36 2.25
CA MET A 69 15.09 -6.93 2.43
C MET A 69 16.44 -6.55 3.05
N ARG A 70 16.92 -5.36 2.70
CA ARG A 70 18.08 -4.75 3.36
C ARG A 70 17.79 -3.28 3.62
N GLU A 71 18.30 -2.73 4.72
CA GLU A 71 18.26 -1.28 4.93
C GLU A 71 18.80 -0.54 3.68
N GLY A 72 18.02 0.42 3.20
CA GLY A 72 18.32 1.18 1.98
C GLY A 72 18.12 0.42 0.66
N LEU A 73 17.71 -0.85 0.68
CA LEU A 73 17.40 -1.64 -0.51
C LEU A 73 16.23 -2.59 -0.24
N LEU A 74 15.03 -2.10 -0.51
CA LEU A 74 13.78 -2.82 -0.32
C LEU A 74 13.37 -3.51 -1.63
N ASP A 75 12.82 -4.71 -1.52
CA ASP A 75 12.25 -5.43 -2.66
C ASP A 75 11.06 -4.66 -3.25
N PRO A 76 10.83 -4.69 -4.58
CA PRO A 76 9.68 -4.04 -5.23
C PRO A 76 8.32 -4.42 -4.64
N LEU A 77 8.21 -5.58 -3.98
CA LEU A 77 6.98 -6.02 -3.31
C LEU A 77 6.79 -5.45 -1.90
N TRP A 78 7.72 -4.66 -1.35
CA TRP A 78 7.67 -4.18 0.04
C TRP A 78 6.31 -3.57 0.43
N ASP A 79 5.70 -2.78 -0.45
CA ASP A 79 4.38 -2.18 -0.23
C ASP A 79 3.25 -3.22 -0.17
N ALA A 80 3.30 -4.19 -1.09
CA ALA A 80 2.35 -5.30 -1.15
C ALA A 80 2.48 -6.22 0.08
N LEU A 81 3.69 -6.39 0.62
CA LEU A 81 3.98 -7.25 1.77
C LEU A 81 3.66 -6.61 3.13
N GLY A 82 3.33 -5.32 3.18
CA GLY A 82 2.90 -4.68 4.43
C GLY A 82 3.76 -3.52 4.88
N ARG A 83 4.84 -3.23 4.14
CA ARG A 83 5.90 -2.33 4.57
C ARG A 83 6.45 -2.77 5.93
N GLY A 84 7.29 -1.95 6.53
CA GLY A 84 7.84 -2.23 7.85
C GLY A 84 9.20 -1.58 7.98
N TYR A 85 9.63 -1.40 9.22
CA TYR A 85 10.95 -0.89 9.51
C TYR A 85 11.99 -1.99 9.29
N VAL A 86 12.95 -1.72 8.40
CA VAL A 86 14.07 -2.59 8.05
C VAL A 86 15.37 -1.84 8.35
N GLY A 87 16.00 -2.14 9.49
CA GLY A 87 17.25 -1.51 9.94
C GLY A 87 18.52 -2.34 9.68
N GLY A 88 18.41 -3.40 8.89
CA GLY A 88 19.51 -4.32 8.60
C GLY A 88 19.09 -5.33 7.54
N TRP A 89 19.51 -6.59 7.68
CA TRP A 89 18.93 -7.69 6.92
C TRP A 89 17.55 -8.04 7.47
N ALA A 90 16.62 -8.33 6.59
CA ALA A 90 15.29 -8.78 6.98
C ALA A 90 14.66 -9.65 5.90
N TYR A 91 13.67 -10.44 6.28
CA TYR A 91 13.06 -11.46 5.43
C TYR A 91 11.56 -11.51 5.65
N TYR A 92 10.80 -11.51 4.56
CA TYR A 92 9.46 -12.07 4.58
C TYR A 92 9.55 -13.52 4.11
N VAL A 93 9.01 -14.44 4.90
CA VAL A 93 9.07 -15.88 4.62
C VAL A 93 7.67 -16.43 4.58
N PHE A 94 7.35 -17.11 3.50
CA PHE A 94 6.06 -17.75 3.25
C PHE A 94 6.30 -19.23 3.05
N THR A 95 5.67 -20.07 3.86
CA THR A 95 5.85 -21.54 3.80
C THR A 95 4.53 -22.20 3.46
N ASP A 96 4.53 -23.04 2.43
CA ASP A 96 3.35 -23.83 2.08
C ASP A 96 3.10 -24.89 3.16
N ARG A 97 1.90 -24.89 3.74
CA ARG A 97 1.43 -25.90 4.70
C ARG A 97 0.21 -26.67 4.15
N GLY A 98 -0.02 -26.63 2.84
CA GLY A 98 -1.15 -27.23 2.17
C GLY A 98 -2.37 -26.31 2.19
N GLU A 99 -3.18 -26.35 3.25
CA GLU A 99 -4.43 -25.58 3.30
C GLU A 99 -4.21 -24.06 3.46
N ARG A 100 -3.09 -23.66 4.06
CA ARG A 100 -2.72 -22.27 4.24
C ARG A 100 -1.22 -22.08 4.08
N THR A 101 -0.83 -20.85 3.77
CA THR A 101 0.56 -20.42 3.84
C THR A 101 0.86 -19.87 5.24
N GLU A 102 1.88 -20.41 5.90
CA GLU A 102 2.46 -19.83 7.12
C GLU A 102 3.31 -18.61 6.75
N ARG A 103 3.19 -17.52 7.52
CA ARG A 103 3.77 -16.22 7.17
C ARG A 103 4.64 -15.69 8.31
N ALA A 104 5.91 -15.43 8.04
CA ALA A 104 6.83 -14.84 8.99
C ALA A 104 7.45 -13.54 8.47
N ALA A 105 7.67 -12.61 9.38
CA ALA A 105 8.45 -11.40 9.19
C ALA A 105 9.66 -11.45 10.14
N LEU A 106 10.87 -11.61 9.59
CA LEU A 106 12.10 -11.79 10.33
C LEU A 106 13.00 -10.57 10.13
N GLY A 107 13.34 -9.84 11.20
CA GLY A 107 14.09 -8.58 11.11
C GLY A 107 13.28 -7.40 10.54
N VAL A 108 11.98 -7.59 10.31
CA VAL A 108 11.04 -6.52 9.95
C VAL A 108 10.12 -6.26 11.14
N GLY A 109 9.92 -5.00 11.51
CA GLY A 109 9.01 -4.63 12.60
C GLY A 109 8.19 -3.39 12.32
N GLY A 110 7.41 -2.98 13.31
CA GLY A 110 6.74 -1.69 13.34
C GLY A 110 5.22 -1.80 13.37
N TYR A 111 4.62 -0.81 14.02
CA TYR A 111 3.20 -0.78 14.37
C TYR A 111 2.26 -1.16 13.22
N LYS A 112 2.43 -0.56 12.04
CA LYS A 112 1.53 -0.79 10.89
C LYS A 112 1.56 -2.22 10.37
N LEU A 113 2.70 -2.90 10.46
CA LEU A 113 2.85 -4.29 10.01
C LEU A 113 2.22 -5.25 11.02
N GLU A 114 2.55 -5.06 12.30
CA GLU A 114 2.07 -5.89 13.40
C GLU A 114 0.54 -5.78 13.58
N GLN A 115 0.00 -4.56 13.55
CA GLN A 115 -1.44 -4.34 13.71
C GLN A 115 -2.27 -4.74 12.48
N CYS A 116 -1.61 -5.01 11.35
CA CYS A 116 -2.29 -5.54 10.18
C CYS A 116 -2.80 -6.97 10.41
N GLY A 117 -2.15 -7.73 11.32
CA GLY A 117 -2.61 -9.06 11.72
C GLY A 117 -2.49 -10.15 10.66
N VAL A 118 -1.65 -9.95 9.64
CA VAL A 118 -1.52 -10.88 8.49
C VAL A 118 -0.31 -11.81 8.56
N TYR A 119 0.56 -11.65 9.56
CA TYR A 119 1.75 -12.48 9.80
C TYR A 119 1.56 -13.32 11.06
N ASP A 120 1.97 -14.59 11.00
CA ASP A 120 1.86 -15.56 12.09
C ASP A 120 3.02 -15.45 13.09
N HIS A 121 4.20 -15.05 12.59
CA HIS A 121 5.42 -15.01 13.36
C HIS A 121 6.25 -13.76 13.08
N PHE A 122 6.77 -13.17 14.16
CA PHE A 122 7.77 -12.11 14.13
C PHE A 122 9.03 -12.59 14.85
N GLY A 123 10.19 -12.37 14.24
CA GLY A 123 11.48 -12.79 14.78
C GLY A 123 12.62 -11.88 14.36
N GLY A 124 13.82 -12.14 14.86
CA GLY A 124 15.05 -11.48 14.41
C GLY A 124 15.49 -12.01 13.04
N ALA A 125 16.35 -11.27 12.33
CA ALA A 125 16.89 -11.70 11.05
C ALA A 125 17.80 -12.94 11.19
N GLU A 126 18.46 -13.07 12.35
CA GLU A 126 19.33 -14.17 12.72
C GLU A 126 18.62 -15.52 12.83
N SER A 127 17.30 -15.54 12.99
CA SER A 127 16.53 -16.78 13.10
C SER A 127 16.21 -17.43 11.76
N LEU A 128 16.56 -16.79 10.63
CA LEU A 128 16.20 -17.29 9.29
C LEU A 128 16.69 -18.73 9.07
N ALA A 129 17.95 -19.03 9.41
CA ALA A 129 18.53 -20.34 9.16
C ALA A 129 17.76 -21.45 9.91
N ASP A 130 17.48 -21.23 11.20
CA ASP A 130 16.72 -22.16 12.04
C ASP A 130 15.27 -22.29 11.56
N TYR A 131 14.64 -21.17 11.19
CA TYR A 131 13.28 -21.14 10.66
C TYR A 131 13.15 -21.99 9.39
N VAL A 132 14.12 -21.87 8.47
CA VAL A 132 14.18 -22.68 7.25
C VAL A 132 14.50 -24.14 7.57
N ALA A 133 15.43 -24.40 8.50
CA ALA A 133 15.84 -25.75 8.85
C ALA A 133 14.71 -26.58 9.49
N GLU A 134 13.89 -25.97 10.33
CA GLU A 134 12.71 -26.59 10.94
C GLU A 134 11.66 -27.02 9.90
N ARG A 135 11.59 -26.30 8.77
CA ARG A 135 10.61 -26.51 7.69
C ARG A 135 11.12 -27.42 6.57
N ASP A 136 12.44 -27.55 6.43
CA ASP A 136 13.14 -28.35 5.40
C ASP A 136 12.53 -28.26 3.98
N PRO A 137 12.32 -27.04 3.43
CA PRO A 137 11.71 -26.88 2.10
C PRO A 137 12.62 -27.45 1.01
N GLN A 138 12.05 -28.14 0.03
CA GLN A 138 12.78 -28.72 -1.11
C GLN A 138 12.94 -27.71 -2.26
N ARG A 139 12.01 -26.76 -2.40
CA ARG A 139 12.03 -25.68 -3.41
C ARG A 139 11.77 -24.33 -2.76
N ILE A 140 12.78 -23.45 -2.80
CA ILE A 140 12.74 -22.13 -2.17
C ILE A 140 12.75 -21.06 -3.27
N GLY A 141 11.62 -20.40 -3.49
CA GLY A 141 11.51 -19.27 -4.40
C GLY A 141 12.18 -18.03 -3.82
N VAL A 142 12.95 -17.33 -4.64
CA VAL A 142 13.49 -16.00 -4.33
C VAL A 142 13.30 -15.04 -5.51
N ASN A 143 13.20 -13.75 -5.22
CA ASN A 143 12.85 -12.72 -6.21
C ASN A 143 14.02 -12.37 -7.15
N MET A 144 14.30 -13.28 -8.08
CA MET A 144 15.16 -13.09 -9.24
C MET A 144 14.32 -13.25 -10.49
N ALA A 145 14.36 -12.32 -11.44
CA ALA A 145 13.53 -12.38 -12.64
C ALA A 145 14.22 -11.78 -13.86
N ALA A 146 14.00 -12.38 -15.03
CA ALA A 146 14.58 -11.89 -16.28
C ALA A 146 13.71 -10.82 -16.96
N SER A 147 12.40 -10.89 -16.81
CA SER A 147 11.43 -10.04 -17.53
C SER A 147 10.54 -9.23 -16.61
N ILE A 148 10.30 -9.71 -15.39
CA ILE A 148 9.35 -9.08 -14.46
C ILE A 148 10.13 -8.31 -13.39
N GLY A 149 10.37 -7.02 -13.60
CA GLY A 149 11.13 -6.19 -12.65
C GLY A 149 10.55 -6.17 -11.24
N GLY A 150 9.22 -6.28 -11.09
CA GLY A 150 8.58 -6.40 -9.76
C GLY A 150 8.78 -7.76 -9.07
N ALA A 151 9.48 -8.69 -9.70
CA ALA A 151 9.91 -9.98 -9.16
C ALA A 151 11.46 -10.09 -9.10
N ASP A 152 12.19 -9.00 -9.39
CA ASP A 152 13.65 -8.95 -9.46
C ASP A 152 14.26 -8.06 -8.36
N GLY A 153 13.82 -8.24 -7.11
CA GLY A 153 14.31 -7.44 -5.99
C GLY A 153 15.59 -7.97 -5.33
N LEU A 154 16.00 -9.20 -5.64
CA LEU A 154 17.15 -9.83 -5.02
C LEU A 154 18.46 -9.40 -5.69
N SER A 155 19.10 -8.37 -5.13
CA SER A 155 20.44 -7.98 -5.58
C SER A 155 21.46 -9.11 -5.44
N HIS A 156 22.54 -9.04 -6.23
CA HIS A 156 23.62 -10.02 -6.16
C HIS A 156 24.24 -10.11 -4.75
N THR A 157 24.43 -8.98 -4.06
CA THR A 157 24.92 -8.98 -2.66
C THR A 157 23.94 -9.67 -1.71
N SER A 158 22.64 -9.40 -1.84
CA SER A 158 21.60 -10.07 -1.05
C SER A 158 21.55 -11.57 -1.32
N TYR A 159 21.72 -12.00 -2.57
CA TYR A 159 21.77 -13.41 -2.94
C TYR A 159 22.97 -14.13 -2.30
N LEU A 160 24.17 -13.54 -2.36
CA LEU A 160 25.36 -14.11 -1.73
C LEU A 160 25.19 -14.22 -0.20
N HIS A 161 24.65 -13.17 0.43
CA HIS A 161 24.35 -13.20 1.87
C HIS A 161 23.34 -14.28 2.23
N LEU A 162 22.24 -14.39 1.48
CA LEU A 162 21.22 -15.41 1.71
C LEU A 162 21.81 -16.82 1.60
N ARG A 163 22.66 -17.08 0.60
CA ARG A 163 23.34 -18.39 0.45
C ARG A 163 24.24 -18.72 1.63
N GLU A 164 24.95 -17.73 2.16
CA GLU A 164 25.79 -17.90 3.35
C GLU A 164 24.94 -18.25 4.57
N VAL A 165 23.86 -17.49 4.82
CA VAL A 165 22.95 -17.70 5.96
C VAL A 165 22.26 -19.07 5.89
N LEU A 166 21.79 -19.48 4.71
CA LEU A 166 21.08 -20.74 4.53
C LEU A 166 21.99 -21.98 4.51
N GLY A 167 23.28 -21.79 4.22
CA GLY A 167 24.24 -22.87 4.02
C GLY A 167 23.99 -23.68 2.73
N ALA A 168 24.96 -24.51 2.34
CA ALA A 168 24.97 -25.19 1.04
C ALA A 168 23.68 -25.98 0.75
N ARG A 169 23.17 -26.73 1.75
CA ARG A 169 21.97 -27.57 1.60
C ARG A 169 20.76 -26.82 1.05
N TYR A 170 20.44 -25.66 1.63
CA TYR A 170 19.25 -24.87 1.26
C TYR A 170 19.58 -23.85 0.16
N ALA A 171 20.82 -23.36 0.10
CA ALA A 171 21.29 -22.52 -0.99
C ALA A 171 21.14 -23.21 -2.37
N ASP A 172 21.37 -24.52 -2.44
CA ASP A 172 21.23 -25.30 -3.68
C ASP A 172 19.75 -25.54 -4.08
N ARG A 173 18.80 -25.20 -3.21
CA ARG A 173 17.35 -25.30 -3.44
C ARG A 173 16.70 -23.97 -3.84
N LEU A 174 17.48 -22.90 -3.93
CA LEU A 174 17.01 -21.60 -4.37
C LEU A 174 16.66 -21.63 -5.86
N VAL A 175 15.45 -21.20 -6.18
CA VAL A 175 14.95 -21.06 -7.55
C VAL A 175 14.37 -19.67 -7.76
N SER A 176 14.29 -19.22 -9.02
CA SER A 176 13.59 -17.98 -9.36
C SER A 176 12.11 -18.09 -9.00
N ALA A 177 11.59 -17.07 -8.33
CA ALA A 177 10.18 -16.89 -8.03
C ALA A 177 9.44 -16.08 -9.12
N GLU A 178 10.04 -15.82 -10.30
CA GLU A 178 9.49 -14.91 -11.31
C GLU A 178 8.04 -15.26 -11.71
N ARG A 179 7.80 -16.52 -12.08
CA ARG A 179 6.45 -16.98 -12.44
C ARG A 179 5.48 -16.90 -11.26
N PHE A 180 5.91 -17.36 -10.09
CA PHE A 180 5.12 -17.28 -8.86
C PHE A 180 4.72 -15.84 -8.51
N VAL A 181 5.65 -14.88 -8.55
CA VAL A 181 5.37 -13.47 -8.26
C VAL A 181 4.43 -12.89 -9.32
N SER A 182 4.56 -13.31 -10.59
CA SER A 182 3.62 -12.96 -11.65
C SER A 182 2.20 -13.39 -11.30
N ASP A 183 2.01 -14.68 -10.98
CA ASP A 183 0.71 -15.28 -10.65
C ASP A 183 0.11 -14.65 -9.39
N PHE A 184 0.94 -14.45 -8.36
CA PHE A 184 0.55 -13.78 -7.12
C PHE A 184 0.08 -12.35 -7.38
N ARG A 185 0.81 -11.56 -8.17
CA ARG A 185 0.46 -10.15 -8.44
C ARG A 185 -0.73 -10.01 -9.40
N ALA A 186 -0.82 -10.86 -10.42
CA ALA A 186 -1.83 -10.77 -11.45
C ALA A 186 -3.23 -11.15 -10.96
N THR A 187 -3.31 -12.13 -10.03
CA THR A 187 -4.58 -12.59 -9.48
C THR A 187 -5.16 -11.55 -8.53
N ARG A 188 -6.32 -10.98 -8.84
CA ARG A 188 -6.96 -9.92 -8.05
C ARG A 188 -8.00 -10.45 -7.09
N THR A 189 -8.01 -9.92 -5.87
CA THR A 189 -9.11 -10.13 -4.92
C THR A 189 -10.25 -9.16 -5.18
N ALA A 190 -11.42 -9.40 -4.56
CA ALA A 190 -12.56 -8.50 -4.65
C ALA A 190 -12.22 -7.10 -4.10
N SER A 191 -11.48 -7.02 -2.98
CA SER A 191 -11.05 -5.74 -2.42
C SER A 191 -10.04 -5.01 -3.32
N GLU A 192 -9.14 -5.72 -4.01
CA GLU A 192 -8.26 -5.10 -5.02
C GLU A 192 -9.07 -4.51 -6.18
N ILE A 193 -10.06 -5.25 -6.69
CA ILE A 193 -10.91 -4.79 -7.80
C ILE A 193 -11.71 -3.55 -7.38
N ALA A 194 -12.27 -3.55 -6.17
CA ALA A 194 -13.01 -2.39 -5.65
C ALA A 194 -12.11 -1.15 -5.50
N ALA A 195 -10.91 -1.31 -4.93
CA ALA A 195 -9.95 -0.22 -4.81
C ALA A 195 -9.48 0.29 -6.19
N PHE A 196 -9.30 -0.62 -7.16
CA PHE A 196 -8.94 -0.24 -8.53
C PHE A 196 -10.07 0.49 -9.25
N ALA A 197 -11.33 0.11 -9.03
CA ALA A 197 -12.49 0.82 -9.56
C ALA A 197 -12.58 2.25 -9.01
N GLU A 198 -12.35 2.43 -7.70
CA GLU A 198 -12.29 3.77 -7.08
C GLU A 198 -11.16 4.63 -7.68
N ALA A 199 -9.98 4.05 -7.89
CA ALA A 199 -8.89 4.75 -8.58
C ALA A 199 -9.27 5.13 -10.02
N GLY A 200 -9.97 4.24 -10.74
CA GLY A 200 -10.48 4.50 -12.08
C GLY A 200 -11.48 5.67 -12.13
N GLU A 201 -12.39 5.76 -11.16
CA GLU A 201 -13.31 6.89 -11.06
C GLU A 201 -12.58 8.21 -10.79
N ILE A 202 -11.58 8.20 -9.91
CA ILE A 202 -10.72 9.37 -9.67
C ILE A 202 -10.01 9.79 -10.96
N SER A 203 -9.44 8.84 -11.71
CA SER A 203 -8.79 9.13 -12.99
C SER A 203 -9.78 9.69 -14.02
N ARG A 204 -11.00 9.14 -14.10
CA ARG A 204 -12.07 9.63 -14.99
C ARG A 204 -12.44 11.07 -14.66
N GLU A 205 -12.69 11.39 -13.39
CA GLU A 205 -13.02 12.75 -12.96
C GLU A 205 -11.93 13.78 -13.29
N ILE A 206 -10.66 13.41 -13.07
CA ILE A 206 -9.53 14.28 -13.39
C ILE A 206 -9.45 14.49 -14.91
N ALA A 207 -9.57 13.42 -15.70
CA ALA A 207 -9.51 13.50 -17.15
C ALA A 207 -10.66 14.33 -17.75
N GLU A 208 -11.90 14.17 -17.26
CA GLU A 208 -13.05 14.94 -17.72
C GLU A 208 -12.87 16.45 -17.55
N ARG A 209 -12.27 16.86 -16.42
CA ARG A 209 -11.97 18.27 -16.17
C ARG A 209 -10.75 18.75 -16.96
N ALA A 210 -9.68 17.96 -16.99
CA ALA A 210 -8.44 18.27 -17.71
C ALA A 210 -8.68 18.55 -19.19
N PHE A 211 -9.59 17.80 -19.82
CA PHE A 211 -9.94 17.96 -21.24
C PHE A 211 -11.15 18.85 -21.50
N SER A 212 -11.56 19.66 -20.52
CA SER A 212 -12.67 20.60 -20.66
C SER A 212 -12.17 22.05 -20.80
N ASN A 213 -13.08 22.97 -21.11
CA ASN A 213 -12.82 24.42 -21.09
C ASN A 213 -12.53 24.98 -19.68
N GLU A 214 -12.59 24.17 -18.62
CA GLU A 214 -12.07 24.53 -17.30
C GLU A 214 -10.54 24.75 -17.36
N VAL A 215 -9.84 23.93 -18.15
CA VAL A 215 -8.37 23.89 -18.21
C VAL A 215 -7.86 24.30 -19.59
N ILE A 216 -8.53 23.86 -20.65
CA ILE A 216 -8.10 24.09 -22.03
C ILE A 216 -8.76 25.34 -22.60
N THR A 217 -7.94 26.29 -23.01
CA THR A 217 -8.32 27.38 -23.91
C THR A 217 -7.58 27.20 -25.24
N PRO A 218 -8.28 26.86 -26.35
CA PRO A 218 -7.64 26.66 -27.65
C PRO A 218 -6.84 27.86 -28.11
N GLY A 219 -5.66 27.63 -28.66
CA GLY A 219 -4.72 28.66 -29.08
C GLY A 219 -3.96 29.35 -27.94
N VAL A 220 -4.15 28.90 -26.69
CA VAL A 220 -3.47 29.44 -25.49
C VAL A 220 -2.84 28.34 -24.65
N THR A 221 -3.61 27.35 -24.21
CA THR A 221 -3.14 26.29 -23.29
C THR A 221 -2.21 25.32 -24.00
N THR A 222 -1.10 24.96 -23.35
CA THR A 222 -0.16 23.95 -23.86
C THR A 222 -0.47 22.54 -23.36
N LEU A 223 0.12 21.51 -23.99
CA LEU A 223 -0.01 20.13 -23.50
C LEU A 223 0.61 19.94 -22.12
N GLU A 224 1.74 20.60 -21.84
CA GLU A 224 2.37 20.53 -20.53
C GLU A 224 1.55 21.24 -19.44
N ASP A 225 0.84 22.33 -19.75
CA ASP A 225 -0.06 22.99 -18.79
C ASP A 225 -1.13 22.01 -18.28
N VAL A 226 -1.73 21.24 -19.19
CA VAL A 226 -2.74 20.23 -18.84
C VAL A 226 -2.13 19.11 -18.00
N ALA A 227 -0.94 18.62 -18.38
CA ALA A 227 -0.26 17.55 -17.65
C ALA A 227 0.15 17.98 -16.22
N TRP A 228 0.68 19.20 -16.05
CA TRP A 228 0.97 19.77 -14.73
C TRP A 228 -0.28 19.99 -13.90
N TRP A 229 -1.36 20.47 -14.52
CA TRP A 229 -2.64 20.62 -13.84
C TRP A 229 -3.17 19.27 -13.31
N MET A 230 -3.04 18.19 -14.10
CA MET A 230 -3.41 16.84 -13.65
C MET A 230 -2.56 16.36 -12.47
N LEU A 231 -1.25 16.65 -12.46
CA LEU A 231 -0.37 16.36 -11.32
C LEU A 231 -0.81 17.12 -10.06
N ASP A 232 -1.19 18.39 -10.18
CA ASP A 232 -1.74 19.15 -9.06
C ASP A 232 -3.02 18.52 -8.50
N GLN A 233 -3.89 17.97 -9.37
CA GLN A 233 -5.09 17.27 -8.90
C GLN A 233 -4.76 15.97 -8.16
N LEU A 234 -3.76 15.21 -8.61
CA LEU A 234 -3.28 14.02 -7.91
C LEU A 234 -2.69 14.39 -6.55
N LEU A 235 -1.83 15.41 -6.51
CA LEU A 235 -1.21 15.92 -5.28
C LEU A 235 -2.26 16.40 -4.27
N ALA A 236 -3.27 17.15 -4.71
CA ALA A 236 -4.36 17.62 -3.85
C ALA A 236 -5.17 16.47 -3.21
N ARG A 237 -5.21 15.29 -3.86
CA ARG A 237 -5.84 14.06 -3.35
C ARG A 237 -4.87 13.15 -2.58
N GLY A 238 -3.60 13.55 -2.45
CA GLY A 238 -2.53 12.73 -1.87
C GLY A 238 -2.29 11.43 -2.65
N LEU A 239 -2.31 11.51 -3.98
CA LEU A 239 -2.07 10.41 -4.90
C LEU A 239 -0.79 10.67 -5.70
N ASP A 240 -0.10 9.59 -6.08
CA ASP A 240 1.05 9.62 -6.97
C ASP A 240 0.65 9.16 -8.38
N SER A 241 1.49 9.51 -9.36
CA SER A 241 1.38 9.01 -10.73
C SER A 241 2.05 7.64 -10.88
N SER A 242 1.46 6.77 -11.70
CA SER A 242 2.05 5.48 -12.06
C SER A 242 3.19 5.61 -13.10
N PHE A 243 3.24 6.71 -13.86
CA PHE A 243 4.17 6.89 -14.98
C PHE A 243 4.75 8.31 -15.01
N ASP A 244 5.19 8.82 -13.86
CA ASP A 244 5.72 10.18 -13.71
C ASP A 244 4.77 11.24 -14.31
N MET A 245 5.21 12.08 -15.24
CA MET A 245 4.36 13.09 -15.87
C MET A 245 3.21 12.48 -16.70
N PRO A 246 1.94 12.90 -16.49
CA PRO A 246 0.83 12.49 -17.33
C PRO A 246 1.13 12.75 -18.81
N SER A 247 0.94 11.73 -19.65
CA SER A 247 1.11 11.84 -21.09
C SER A 247 -0.15 12.43 -21.74
N VAL A 248 -0.14 13.74 -22.00
CA VAL A 248 -1.19 14.44 -22.74
C VAL A 248 -0.70 14.67 -24.16
N TYR A 249 -1.38 14.08 -25.15
CA TYR A 249 -0.88 14.07 -26.52
C TYR A 249 -1.92 14.47 -27.55
N LEU A 250 -1.45 15.16 -28.58
CA LEU A 250 -2.22 15.42 -29.79
C LEU A 250 -1.94 14.31 -30.80
N THR A 251 -3.01 13.70 -31.29
CA THR A 251 -2.93 12.70 -32.37
C THR A 251 -3.36 13.34 -33.67
N GLY A 252 -2.48 13.35 -34.66
CA GLY A 252 -2.76 13.79 -36.02
C GLY A 252 -2.87 12.63 -37.01
N PRO A 253 -2.94 12.92 -38.31
CA PRO A 253 -3.12 11.91 -39.36
C PRO A 253 -2.01 10.85 -39.44
N THR A 254 -0.83 11.13 -38.89
CA THR A 254 0.34 10.24 -38.89
C THR A 254 0.69 9.66 -37.52
N GLY A 255 -0.17 9.85 -36.51
CA GLY A 255 0.06 9.38 -35.14
C GLY A 255 0.27 10.52 -34.14
N ILE A 256 1.01 10.24 -33.07
CA ILE A 256 1.30 11.21 -31.99
C ILE A 256 2.20 12.33 -32.52
N GLU A 257 1.72 13.57 -32.49
CA GLU A 257 2.47 14.74 -32.97
C GLU A 257 3.29 15.41 -31.85
N ALA A 258 2.77 15.41 -30.63
CA ALA A 258 3.42 15.96 -29.44
C ALA A 258 2.87 15.29 -28.17
N VAL A 259 3.69 15.20 -27.12
CA VAL A 259 3.32 14.64 -25.81
C VAL A 259 3.85 15.56 -24.71
N SER A 260 2.95 16.17 -23.94
CA SER A 260 3.30 16.89 -22.70
C SER A 260 4.43 17.92 -22.88
N THR A 261 4.33 18.75 -23.93
CA THR A 261 5.30 19.80 -24.30
C THR A 261 4.63 21.18 -24.28
N ASP A 262 5.41 22.23 -24.55
CA ASP A 262 4.94 23.62 -24.78
C ASP A 262 4.08 23.80 -26.05
N ARG A 263 3.75 22.72 -26.76
CA ARG A 263 2.81 22.73 -27.90
C ARG A 263 1.43 23.21 -27.45
N ILE A 264 0.99 24.31 -28.03
CA ILE A 264 -0.36 24.87 -27.85
C ILE A 264 -1.42 23.94 -28.49
N ILE A 265 -2.51 23.71 -27.76
CA ILE A 265 -3.71 22.95 -28.17
C ILE A 265 -4.60 23.77 -29.10
#